data_AF-A0A940QA14-F1
#
_entry.id   AF-A0A940QA14-F1
#
_cell.length_a   1.000
_cell.length_b   1.000
_cell.length_c   1.000
_cell.angle_alpha   90.00
_cell.angle_beta   90.00
_cell.angle_gamma   90.00
#
_symmetry.space_group_name_H-M   'P 1'
#
loop_
_entity.id
_entity.type
_entity.pdbx_description
1 polymer ?
#
loop_
_entity_poly.entity_id
_entity_poly.type
_entity_poly.pdbx_seq_one_letter_code
_entity_poly.pdbx_strand_id
1 'polypeptide(L)' 'SQQTWVACRSKENALGTRKNCTNGCLGCKKCERTCEFGAITVTENRAHIDPEKCTNCGKCAEACPTKCIRSLLA' A
#
# COMPACT_ATOMS: atom_id res chain seq x y z
N SER A 1 7.45 2.72 16.69
CA SER A 1 6.98 1.41 16.18
C SER A 1 6.22 1.66 14.87
N GLN A 2 6.59 1.00 13.77
CA GLN A 2 5.83 1.10 12.51
C GLN A 2 4.47 0.44 12.68
N GLN A 3 3.41 1.21 12.45
CA GLN A 3 2.03 0.76 12.61
C GLN A 3 1.28 0.68 11.28
N THR A 4 1.92 1.07 10.18
CA THR A 4 1.37 1.04 8.82
C THR A 4 2.20 0.14 7.92
N TRP A 5 1.58 -0.86 7.27
CA TRP A 5 2.27 -1.81 6.39
C TRP A 5 1.39 -2.25 5.21
N VAL A 6 2.02 -2.81 4.18
CA VAL A 6 1.35 -3.42 3.04
C VAL A 6 1.18 -4.92 3.29
N ALA A 7 -0.06 -5.39 3.42
CA ALA A 7 -0.37 -6.79 3.69
C ALA A 7 -0.17 -7.70 2.46
N CYS A 8 -0.22 -7.13 1.25
CA CYS A 8 0.00 -7.88 0.03
C CYS A 8 1.47 -8.30 -0.11
N ARG A 9 1.72 -9.60 -0.32
CA ARG A 9 3.05 -10.16 -0.57
C ARG A 9 3.30 -10.59 -2.01
N SER A 10 2.27 -10.59 -2.86
CA SER A 10 2.38 -10.92 -4.29
C SER A 10 3.39 -10.02 -5.01
N LYS A 11 4.10 -10.61 -5.97
CA LYS A 11 4.97 -9.90 -6.95
C LYS A 11 4.36 -9.91 -8.35
N GLU A 12 3.16 -10.47 -8.51
CA GLU A 12 2.47 -10.50 -9.80
C GLU A 12 1.91 -9.11 -10.16
N ASN A 13 1.68 -8.90 -11.45
CA ASN A 13 0.96 -7.72 -11.92
C ASN A 13 -0.51 -7.70 -11.44
N ALA A 14 -1.23 -6.63 -11.74
CA ALA A 14 -2.62 -6.46 -11.31
C ALA A 14 -3.55 -7.62 -11.74
N LEU A 15 -3.35 -8.16 -12.96
CA LEU A 15 -4.16 -9.26 -13.48
C LEU A 15 -3.88 -10.58 -12.75
N GLY A 16 -2.60 -10.95 -12.60
CA GLY A 16 -2.18 -12.15 -11.88
C GLY A 16 -2.61 -12.10 -10.41
N THR A 17 -2.37 -10.96 -9.76
CA THR A 17 -2.81 -10.75 -8.37
C THR A 17 -4.33 -10.85 -8.25
N ARG A 18 -5.12 -10.22 -9.11
CA ARG A 18 -6.59 -10.23 -9.01
C ARG A 18 -7.21 -11.60 -9.32
N LYS A 19 -6.54 -12.42 -10.14
CA LYS A 19 -6.95 -13.80 -10.41
C LYS A 19 -6.93 -14.67 -9.15
N ASN A 20 -5.96 -14.41 -8.26
CA ASN A 20 -5.71 -15.24 -7.07
C ASN A 20 -6.14 -14.58 -5.75
N CYS A 21 -6.23 -13.25 -5.70
CA CYS A 21 -6.49 -12.50 -4.47
C CYS A 21 -7.31 -11.24 -4.75
N THR A 22 -8.45 -11.14 -4.08
CA THR A 22 -9.34 -9.96 -4.20
C THR A 22 -8.81 -8.73 -3.48
N ASN A 23 -7.96 -8.91 -2.46
CA ASN A 23 -7.47 -7.87 -1.57
C ASN A 23 -5.97 -7.59 -1.77
N GLY A 24 -5.43 -7.92 -2.95
CA GLY A 24 -4.03 -7.71 -3.28
C GLY A 24 -3.70 -6.26 -3.67
N CYS A 25 -2.41 -5.92 -3.69
CA CYS A 25 -1.94 -4.67 -4.26
C CYS A 25 -2.02 -4.76 -5.80
N LEU A 26 -2.60 -3.76 -6.44
CA LEU A 26 -2.74 -3.71 -7.91
C LEU A 26 -1.73 -2.76 -8.57
N GLY A 27 -0.78 -2.20 -7.80
CA GLY A 27 0.20 -1.24 -8.33
C GLY A 27 -0.39 0.09 -8.82
N CYS A 28 -1.62 0.45 -8.46
CA CYS A 28 -2.36 1.61 -9.02
C CYS A 28 -1.84 3.01 -8.60
N LYS A 29 -0.81 3.08 -7.75
CA LYS A 29 -0.17 4.31 -7.26
C LYS A 29 -1.06 5.32 -6.51
N LYS A 30 -2.29 4.96 -6.14
CA LYS A 30 -3.17 5.84 -5.35
C LYS A 30 -2.58 6.19 -3.99
N CYS A 31 -2.01 5.20 -3.29
CA CYS A 31 -1.37 5.41 -2.00
C CYS A 31 -0.11 6.30 -2.09
N GLU A 32 0.70 6.14 -3.14
CA GLU A 32 1.86 6.99 -3.43
C GLU A 32 1.44 8.45 -3.63
N ARG A 33 0.43 8.70 -4.50
CA ARG A 33 -0.07 10.06 -4.75
C ARG A 33 -0.74 10.72 -3.54
N THR A 34 -1.31 9.95 -2.63
CA THR A 34 -1.99 10.47 -1.42
C THR A 34 -1.01 10.77 -0.29
N CYS A 35 0.20 10.22 -0.34
CA CYS A 35 1.18 10.40 0.72
C CYS A 35 1.87 11.75 0.62
N GLU A 36 1.45 12.72 1.43
CA GLU A 36 2.04 14.07 1.50
C GLU A 36 3.52 14.07 1.94
N PHE A 37 3.95 13.01 2.63
CA PHE A 37 5.32 12.86 3.13
C PHE A 37 6.25 12.11 2.16
N GLY A 38 5.74 11.64 1.03
CA GLY A 38 6.51 10.83 0.08
C GLY A 38 7.06 9.53 0.70
N ALA A 39 6.35 8.98 1.69
CA ALA A 39 6.75 7.77 2.40
C ALA A 39 6.34 6.47 1.67
N ILE A 40 5.65 6.57 0.53
CA ILE A 40 5.16 5.39 -0.20
C ILE A 40 5.70 5.42 -1.62
N THR A 41 6.30 4.31 -2.03
CA THR A 41 6.79 4.09 -3.39
C THR A 41 6.17 2.81 -3.94
N VAL A 42 5.64 2.85 -5.16
CA VAL A 42 5.12 1.68 -5.85
C VAL A 42 6.12 1.18 -6.89
N THR A 43 6.78 0.07 -6.57
CA THR A 43 7.77 -0.62 -7.43
C THR A 43 7.32 -2.06 -7.66
N GLU A 44 7.62 -2.63 -8.83
CA GLU A 44 7.30 -4.04 -9.15
C GLU A 44 5.83 -4.41 -8.89
N ASN A 45 4.90 -3.49 -9.20
CA ASN A 45 3.45 -3.65 -8.98
C ASN A 45 3.00 -3.71 -7.51
N ARG A 46 3.87 -3.39 -6.56
CA ARG A 46 3.57 -3.41 -5.12
C ARG A 46 3.94 -2.09 -4.45
N ALA A 47 3.15 -1.68 -3.47
CA ALA A 47 3.47 -0.53 -2.62
C ALA A 47 4.50 -0.92 -1.54
N HIS A 48 5.45 -0.03 -1.30
CA HIS A 48 6.48 -0.11 -0.28
C HIS A 48 6.38 1.15 0.59
N ILE A 49 6.49 0.99 1.90
CA ILE A 49 6.40 2.09 2.87
C ILE A 49 7.77 2.29 3.50
N ASP A 50 8.24 3.53 3.46
CA ASP A 50 9.46 3.99 4.11
C ASP A 50 9.16 4.31 5.59
N PRO A 51 9.71 3.54 6.55
CA PRO A 51 9.51 3.76 7.98
C PRO A 51 9.91 5.16 8.44
N GLU A 52 10.97 5.72 7.84
CA GLU A 52 11.61 6.93 8.34
C GLU A 52 10.78 8.18 7.99
N LYS A 53 10.04 8.11 6.89
CA LYS A 53 9.15 9.18 6.42
C LYS A 53 7.69 8.98 6.85
N CYS A 54 7.30 7.76 7.20
CA CYS A 54 5.91 7.44 7.50
C CYS A 54 5.50 7.98 8.88
N THR A 55 4.58 8.96 8.87
CA THR A 55 3.99 9.53 10.09
C THR A 55 2.81 8.72 10.63
N ASN A 56 2.47 7.59 10.01
CA ASN A 56 1.31 6.74 10.33
C ASN A 56 -0.04 7.48 10.26
N CYS A 57 -0.19 8.44 9.34
CA CYS A 57 -1.41 9.24 9.18
C CYS A 57 -2.65 8.48 8.67
N GLY A 58 -2.55 7.19 8.31
CA GLY A 58 -3.70 6.36 7.88
C GLY A 58 -4.24 6.62 6.47
N LYS A 59 -4.02 7.80 5.88
CA LYS A 59 -4.59 8.23 4.58
C LYS A 59 -4.36 7.23 3.44
N CYS A 60 -3.21 6.55 3.43
CA CYS A 60 -2.88 5.56 2.41
C CYS A 60 -3.72 4.27 2.51
N ALA A 61 -4.12 3.86 3.72
CA ALA A 61 -4.99 2.72 3.95
C ALA A 61 -6.43 3.03 3.50
N GLU A 62 -6.88 4.26 3.72
CA GLU A 62 -8.19 4.74 3.26
C GLU A 62 -8.27 4.79 1.72
N ALA A 63 -7.26 5.38 1.08
CA ALA A 63 -7.18 5.55 -0.36
C ALA A 63 -6.98 4.23 -1.14
N CYS A 64 -6.53 3.17 -0.46
CA CYS A 64 -6.29 1.87 -1.10
C CYS A 64 -7.63 1.19 -1.45
N PRO A 65 -7.96 0.99 -2.74
CA PRO A 65 -9.26 0.42 -3.13
C PRO A 65 -9.39 -1.05 -2.73
N THR A 66 -8.28 -1.79 -2.66
CA THR A 66 -8.27 -3.20 -2.25
C THR A 66 -8.10 -3.39 -0.75
N LYS A 67 -7.94 -2.29 0.00
CA LYS A 67 -7.70 -2.29 1.46
C LYS A 67 -6.53 -3.21 1.87
N CYS A 68 -5.52 -3.32 0.99
CA CYS A 68 -4.34 -4.13 1.22
C CYS A 68 -3.27 -3.44 2.07
N ILE A 69 -3.46 -2.17 2.41
CA ILE A 69 -2.60 -1.42 3.32
C ILE A 69 -3.33 -1.38 4.67
N ARG A 70 -2.63 -1.77 5.74
CA ARG A 70 -3.16 -1.80 7.10
C ARG A 70 -2.48 -0.72 7.91
N SER A 71 -3.24 -0.03 8.75
CA SER A 71 -2.74 0.93 9.73
C SER A 71 -3.40 0.61 11.07
N LEU A 72 -2.63 0.50 12.14
CA LEU A 72 -3.15 0.24 13.51
C LEU A 72 -3.66 1.50 14.22
N LEU A 73 -3.58 2.66 13.57
CA LEU A 73 -3.98 3.97 14.11
C LEU A 73 -5.18 4.59 13.38
N ALA A 74 -5.84 3.84 12.49
CA ALA A 74 -7.01 4.27 11.73
C ALA A 74 -8.29 3.59 12.23
#